data_AF-A0A0D6ZEE9-F1
#
_entry.id   AF-A0A0D6ZEE9-F1
#
_cell.length_a   1.000
_cell.length_b   1.000
_cell.length_c   1.000
_cell.angle_alpha   90.00
_cell.angle_beta   90.00
_cell.angle_gamma   90.00
#
_symmetry.space_group_name_H-M   'P 1'
#
loop_
_entity.id
_entity.type
_entity.pdbx_description
1 polymer ?
#
loop_
_entity_poly.entity_id
_entity_poly.type
_entity_poly.pdbx_seq_one_letter_code
_entity_poly.pdbx_strand_id
1 'polypeptide(L)'
;MKKLYKTFIAATGITLMVASTGFTAAAAGFSDVIPRYADSIDFLVSKGAKGMGDSSFGIREEIKRIDAAILTAKVLRLHTETAPASGFKDVPKRGQSAVNALKAAGITSGKTKTLFDSNSPITRGEIAVWIQKGFDLRGETATIFKDVPKNYLSAVQALVANGVAKGMSAENFGINANITRGDFAIFLHKSANDGVVTANILSIQSVNSTTLKMKIKGSVTDLNATDFLFDNGLEVKEAKVTDSTLTELTVELKTSIQQEGTKYTLKTFKGLDVTGVVSFTIPAGNGNGSATGPAVIRSVNFSGTTENPKVFYGDVRVDVTGVNNLENAEVKGDLYLKGNTEVTLSHVTVEGDTILEE
;
A
#
# COMPACT_ATOMS: atom_id res chain seq x y z
N MET A 1 -59.15 34.42 40.25
CA MET A 1 -58.39 34.39 41.53
C MET A 1 -57.66 33.06 41.66
N LYS A 2 -56.34 33.05 41.53
CA LYS A 2 -55.39 32.34 42.42
C LYS A 2 -53.99 32.88 42.10
N LYS A 3 -53.33 33.32 43.17
CA LYS A 3 -52.13 34.15 43.21
C LYS A 3 -50.86 33.34 42.92
N LEU A 4 -49.85 34.05 42.40
CA LEU A 4 -48.44 33.68 42.30
C LEU A 4 -47.86 33.09 43.59
N TYR A 5 -46.87 32.20 43.45
CA TYR A 5 -45.67 32.21 44.32
C TYR A 5 -44.39 32.04 43.50
N LYS A 6 -43.36 32.71 43.97
CA LYS A 6 -42.11 33.08 43.30
C LYS A 6 -40.99 32.02 43.52
N THR A 7 -40.16 31.87 42.48
CA THR A 7 -38.70 31.60 42.42
C THR A 7 -37.94 31.03 43.61
N PHE A 8 -37.09 30.02 43.37
CA PHE A 8 -35.71 29.99 43.88
C PHE A 8 -34.75 29.32 42.86
N ILE A 9 -33.61 29.98 42.67
CA ILE A 9 -32.44 29.57 41.90
C ILE A 9 -31.63 28.56 42.74
N ALA A 10 -31.14 27.49 42.12
CA ALA A 10 -29.95 26.79 42.60
C ALA A 10 -29.20 26.16 41.41
N ALA A 11 -28.30 26.95 40.84
CA ALA A 11 -27.23 26.46 39.98
C ALA A 11 -26.16 25.83 40.88
N THR A 12 -25.87 24.53 40.72
CA THR A 12 -24.62 23.93 41.19
C THR A 12 -24.12 22.86 40.21
N GLY A 13 -23.00 23.21 39.58
CA GLY A 13 -21.96 22.38 38.98
C GLY A 13 -22.31 20.99 38.47
N ILE A 14 -22.47 20.87 37.14
CA ILE A 14 -22.14 19.62 36.44
C ILE A 14 -20.61 19.55 36.38
N THR A 15 -19.99 18.79 37.27
CA THR A 15 -18.62 18.32 37.11
C THR A 15 -18.61 17.32 35.95
N LEU A 16 -18.18 17.79 34.77
CA LEU A 16 -17.74 16.91 33.70
C LEU A 16 -16.48 16.19 34.18
N MET A 17 -16.63 14.96 34.68
CA MET A 17 -15.52 14.01 34.67
C MET A 17 -15.15 13.81 33.21
N VAL A 18 -14.07 14.45 32.77
CA VAL A 18 -13.36 13.98 31.59
C VAL A 18 -12.72 12.67 32.01
N ALA A 19 -13.46 11.58 31.86
CA ALA A 19 -12.88 10.25 31.86
C ALA A 19 -11.88 10.24 30.70
N SER A 20 -10.60 10.41 31.03
CA SER A 20 -9.50 10.08 30.15
C SER A 20 -9.52 8.57 29.97
N THR A 21 -10.41 8.08 29.11
CA THR A 21 -10.22 6.76 28.53
C THR A 21 -9.03 6.89 27.60
N GLY A 22 -7.86 6.64 28.16
CA GLY A 22 -6.71 6.28 27.36
C GLY A 22 -7.16 5.15 26.44
N PHE A 23 -7.24 5.44 25.15
CA PHE A 23 -7.35 4.40 24.15
C PHE A 23 -6.00 3.67 24.12
N THR A 24 -5.84 2.70 25.02
CA THR A 24 -4.97 1.59 24.75
C THR A 24 -5.78 0.66 23.86
N ALA A 25 -5.45 0.64 22.56
CA ALA A 25 -5.91 -0.42 21.68
C ALA A 25 -5.32 -1.73 22.24
N ALA A 26 -6.11 -2.44 23.05
CA ALA A 26 -5.72 -3.72 23.59
C ALA A 26 -5.61 -4.69 22.42
N ALA A 27 -4.45 -5.35 22.31
CA ALA A 27 -4.36 -6.58 21.56
C ALA A 27 -5.52 -7.47 21.97
N ALA A 28 -6.23 -8.07 21.01
CA ALA A 28 -7.48 -8.77 21.32
C ALA A 28 -7.25 -9.76 22.47
N GLY A 29 -7.85 -9.45 23.64
CA GLY A 29 -7.99 -10.11 24.95
C GLY A 29 -7.38 -11.48 25.31
N PHE A 30 -6.39 -12.01 24.60
CA PHE A 30 -5.87 -13.36 24.84
C PHE A 30 -4.76 -13.34 25.89
N SER A 31 -4.97 -14.11 26.96
CA SER A 31 -4.07 -14.22 28.12
C SER A 31 -2.69 -14.81 27.80
N ASP A 32 -2.59 -15.59 26.73
CA ASP A 32 -1.36 -16.28 26.32
C ASP A 32 -0.51 -15.48 25.32
N VAL A 33 -1.00 -14.32 24.85
CA VAL A 33 -0.29 -13.51 23.84
C VAL A 33 0.71 -12.58 24.52
N ILE A 34 1.99 -12.94 24.42
CA ILE A 34 3.11 -12.12 24.90
C ILE A 34 3.52 -11.07 23.86
N PRO A 35 4.24 -9.98 24.25
CA PRO A 35 4.54 -8.85 23.36
C PRO A 35 5.14 -9.23 22.01
N ARG A 36 5.98 -10.27 21.94
CA ARG A 36 6.57 -10.77 20.68
C ARG A 36 5.53 -11.14 19.61
N TYR A 37 4.35 -11.60 20.03
CA TYR A 37 3.30 -12.06 19.12
C TYR A 37 2.17 -11.03 18.96
N ALA A 38 2.09 -10.01 19.81
CA ALA A 38 0.96 -9.09 19.92
C ALA A 38 0.51 -8.55 18.55
N ASP A 39 1.39 -7.83 17.84
CA ASP A 39 1.04 -7.22 16.55
C ASP A 39 0.60 -8.26 15.51
N SER A 40 1.23 -9.44 15.52
CA SER A 40 0.92 -10.49 14.56
C SER A 40 -0.42 -11.15 14.85
N ILE A 41 -0.78 -11.29 16.13
CA ILE A 41 -2.09 -11.80 16.53
C ILE A 41 -3.17 -10.77 16.23
N ASP A 42 -2.94 -9.49 16.55
CA ASP A 42 -3.88 -8.42 16.26
C ASP A 42 -4.15 -8.30 14.77
N PHE A 43 -3.09 -8.36 13.95
CA PHE A 43 -3.22 -8.44 12.52
C PHE A 43 -4.11 -9.61 12.10
N LEU A 44 -3.86 -10.84 12.57
CA LEU A 44 -4.69 -11.98 12.19
C LEU A 44 -6.14 -11.84 12.66
N VAL A 45 -6.37 -11.33 13.87
CA VAL A 45 -7.72 -11.06 14.38
C VAL A 45 -8.43 -10.04 13.52
N SER A 46 -7.73 -9.00 13.04
CA SER A 46 -8.28 -8.02 12.09
C SER A 46 -8.68 -8.65 10.74
N LYS A 47 -8.06 -9.78 10.36
CA LYS A 47 -8.45 -10.61 9.20
C LYS A 47 -9.50 -11.68 9.55
N GLY A 48 -10.06 -11.63 10.75
CA GLY A 48 -11.11 -12.54 11.23
C GLY A 48 -10.59 -13.87 11.76
N ALA A 49 -9.32 -13.97 12.15
CA ALA A 49 -8.83 -15.11 12.92
C ALA A 49 -9.52 -15.19 14.29
N LYS A 50 -9.70 -16.41 14.80
CA LYS A 50 -10.30 -16.69 16.11
C LYS A 50 -9.29 -17.39 17.00
N GLY A 51 -9.42 -17.19 18.32
CA GLY A 51 -8.65 -17.91 19.33
C GLY A 51 -9.09 -19.38 19.48
N MET A 52 -8.37 -20.09 20.34
CA MET A 52 -8.74 -21.41 20.85
C MET A 52 -9.59 -21.22 22.11
N GLY A 53 -10.91 -21.15 21.93
CA GLY A 53 -11.82 -20.72 22.99
C GLY A 53 -11.76 -19.20 23.21
N ASP A 54 -12.19 -18.75 24.39
CA ASP A 54 -12.44 -17.33 24.65
C ASP A 54 -11.21 -16.58 25.17
N SER A 55 -10.22 -17.26 25.75
CA SER A 55 -9.13 -16.63 26.51
C SER A 55 -7.71 -16.91 26.00
N SER A 56 -7.54 -17.80 25.02
CA SER A 56 -6.23 -18.17 24.47
C SER A 56 -6.24 -18.12 22.94
N PHE A 57 -5.16 -17.63 22.34
CA PHE A 57 -4.93 -17.74 20.90
C PHE A 57 -4.29 -19.08 20.51
N GLY A 58 -3.62 -19.75 21.45
CA GLY A 58 -2.89 -21.01 21.26
C GLY A 58 -1.50 -20.80 20.69
N ILE A 59 -0.78 -19.73 21.08
CA ILE A 59 0.47 -19.32 20.41
C ILE A 59 1.60 -20.38 20.47
N ARG A 60 1.56 -21.27 21.46
CA ARG A 60 2.54 -22.36 21.65
C ARG A 60 2.12 -23.68 21.03
N GLU A 61 0.88 -23.79 20.57
CA GLU A 61 0.33 -25.02 20.01
C GLU A 61 0.78 -25.22 18.56
N GLU A 62 1.09 -26.45 18.18
CA GLU A 62 1.32 -26.79 16.77
C GLU A 62 0.05 -26.60 15.96
N ILE A 63 0.14 -25.88 14.84
CA ILE A 63 -1.05 -25.58 14.05
C ILE A 63 -1.41 -26.74 13.12
N LYS A 64 -2.67 -27.18 13.18
CA LYS A 64 -3.21 -28.16 12.23
C LYS A 64 -3.21 -27.59 10.81
N ARG A 65 -2.95 -28.45 9.83
CA ARG A 65 -2.91 -28.07 8.41
C ARG A 65 -4.19 -27.39 7.93
N ILE A 66 -5.36 -27.83 8.41
CA ILE A 66 -6.63 -27.19 8.07
C ILE A 66 -6.78 -25.78 8.65
N ASP A 67 -6.28 -25.54 9.86
CA ASP A 67 -6.33 -24.23 10.50
C ASP A 67 -5.36 -23.27 9.82
N ALA A 68 -4.18 -23.77 9.43
CA ALA A 68 -3.24 -23.00 8.61
C ALA A 68 -3.86 -22.60 7.26
N ALA A 69 -4.60 -23.50 6.61
CA ALA A 69 -5.27 -23.22 5.34
C ALA A 69 -6.33 -22.11 5.48
N ILE A 70 -7.17 -22.19 6.52
CA ILE A 70 -8.18 -21.17 6.79
C ILE A 70 -7.54 -19.80 7.05
N LEU A 71 -6.49 -19.74 7.88
CA LEU A 71 -5.79 -18.49 8.16
C LEU A 71 -5.11 -17.92 6.92
N THR A 72 -4.44 -18.76 6.12
CA THR A 72 -3.78 -18.33 4.87
C THR A 72 -4.80 -17.74 3.91
N ALA A 73 -5.93 -18.44 3.67
CA ALA A 73 -6.97 -17.96 2.76
C ALA A 73 -7.59 -16.63 3.21
N LYS A 74 -7.78 -16.44 4.53
CA LYS A 74 -8.27 -15.18 5.11
C LYS A 74 -7.30 -14.02 4.90
N VAL A 75 -6.02 -14.24 5.20
CA VAL A 75 -4.99 -13.20 5.05
C VAL A 75 -4.83 -12.81 3.59
N LEU A 76 -4.84 -13.77 2.67
CA LEU A 76 -4.79 -13.55 1.22
C LEU A 76 -6.11 -13.02 0.64
N ARG A 77 -7.19 -12.93 1.44
CA ARG A 77 -8.53 -12.51 1.01
C ARG A 77 -9.03 -13.25 -0.23
N LEU A 78 -8.73 -14.55 -0.32
CA LEU A 78 -9.12 -15.35 -1.49
C LEU A 78 -10.64 -15.42 -1.63
N HIS A 79 -11.12 -15.39 -2.86
CA HIS A 79 -12.54 -15.58 -3.14
C HIS A 79 -12.91 -17.07 -2.98
N THR A 80 -13.48 -17.43 -1.83
CA THR A 80 -13.68 -18.84 -1.46
C THR A 80 -15.04 -19.42 -1.87
N GLU A 81 -16.01 -18.58 -2.24
CA GLU A 81 -17.40 -18.98 -2.46
C GLU A 81 -17.59 -19.80 -3.74
N THR A 82 -16.82 -19.49 -4.78
CA THR A 82 -16.94 -20.11 -6.11
C THR A 82 -15.76 -21.04 -6.45
N ALA A 83 -14.86 -21.29 -5.50
CA ALA A 83 -13.67 -22.09 -5.74
C ALA A 83 -14.02 -23.57 -6.05
N PRO A 84 -13.44 -24.17 -7.11
CA PRO A 84 -13.73 -25.55 -7.49
C PRO A 84 -13.29 -26.53 -6.39
N ALA A 85 -13.97 -27.68 -6.34
CA ALA A 85 -13.65 -28.71 -5.37
C ALA A 85 -12.19 -29.17 -5.49
N SER A 86 -11.46 -29.16 -4.36
CA SER A 86 -10.05 -29.55 -4.31
C SER A 86 -9.81 -31.04 -4.60
N GLY A 87 -10.85 -31.88 -4.50
CA GLY A 87 -10.78 -33.34 -4.68
C GLY A 87 -10.27 -34.11 -3.46
N PHE A 88 -9.92 -33.44 -2.37
CA PHE A 88 -9.49 -34.09 -1.13
C PHE A 88 -10.70 -34.60 -0.34
N LYS A 89 -10.60 -35.83 0.17
CA LYS A 89 -11.70 -36.54 0.83
C LYS A 89 -11.80 -36.26 2.33
N ASP A 90 -10.73 -35.77 2.93
CA ASP A 90 -10.55 -35.62 4.37
C ASP A 90 -10.54 -34.14 4.82
N VAL A 91 -11.14 -33.25 4.01
CA VAL A 91 -11.30 -31.83 4.35
C VAL A 91 -12.63 -31.63 5.09
N PRO A 92 -12.63 -31.13 6.33
CA PRO A 92 -13.87 -30.88 7.05
C PRO A 92 -14.59 -29.66 6.49
N LYS A 93 -15.94 -29.64 6.61
CA LYS A 93 -16.82 -28.57 6.09
C LYS A 93 -16.33 -27.16 6.43
N ARG A 94 -15.80 -26.96 7.65
CA ARG A 94 -15.31 -25.66 8.15
C ARG A 94 -14.14 -25.06 7.36
N GLY A 95 -13.37 -25.87 6.64
CA GLY A 95 -12.23 -25.43 5.85
C GLY A 95 -12.33 -25.78 4.37
N GLN A 96 -13.46 -26.32 3.92
CA GLN A 96 -13.65 -26.78 2.54
C GLN A 96 -13.41 -25.65 1.54
N SER A 97 -14.03 -24.49 1.75
CA SER A 97 -13.93 -23.35 0.83
C SER A 97 -12.51 -22.78 0.80
N ALA A 98 -11.83 -22.69 1.94
CA ALA A 98 -10.45 -22.24 2.05
C ALA A 98 -9.48 -23.18 1.30
N VAL A 99 -9.60 -24.50 1.51
CA VAL A 99 -8.73 -25.48 0.84
C VAL A 99 -9.00 -25.52 -0.67
N ASN A 100 -10.27 -25.43 -1.08
CA ASN A 100 -10.64 -25.32 -2.48
C ASN A 100 -9.98 -24.10 -3.15
N ALA A 101 -10.09 -22.91 -2.54
CA ALA A 101 -9.50 -21.69 -3.06
C ALA A 101 -7.98 -21.75 -3.13
N LEU A 102 -7.31 -22.22 -2.07
CA LEU A 102 -5.85 -22.38 -2.06
C LEU A 102 -5.37 -23.40 -3.10
N LYS A 103 -6.14 -24.47 -3.33
CA LYS A 103 -5.80 -25.49 -4.33
C LYS A 103 -5.96 -24.94 -5.74
N ALA A 104 -7.06 -24.23 -6.00
CA ALA A 104 -7.32 -23.57 -7.28
C ALA A 104 -6.27 -22.50 -7.60
N ALA A 105 -5.81 -21.76 -6.60
CA ALA A 105 -4.73 -20.79 -6.72
C ALA A 105 -3.32 -21.42 -6.82
N GLY A 106 -3.19 -22.75 -6.77
CA GLY A 106 -1.90 -23.45 -6.86
C GLY A 106 -1.00 -23.32 -5.62
N ILE A 107 -1.51 -22.70 -4.55
CA ILE A 107 -0.78 -22.43 -3.30
C ILE A 107 -0.57 -23.72 -2.52
N THR A 108 -1.58 -24.60 -2.49
CA THR A 108 -1.53 -25.85 -1.73
C THR A 108 -1.63 -27.11 -2.58
N SER A 109 -1.11 -28.20 -2.01
CA SER A 109 -1.30 -29.57 -2.47
C SER A 109 -1.58 -30.48 -1.28
N GLY A 110 -2.25 -31.61 -1.53
CA GLY A 110 -2.48 -32.64 -0.53
C GLY A 110 -1.22 -33.47 -0.31
N LYS A 111 -1.16 -34.17 0.82
CA LYS A 111 -0.12 -35.18 1.08
C LYS A 111 -0.17 -36.31 0.07
N THR A 112 -1.36 -36.60 -0.47
CA THR A 112 -1.56 -37.48 -1.62
C THR A 112 -2.49 -36.83 -2.64
N LYS A 113 -2.79 -37.54 -3.74
CA LYS A 113 -3.77 -37.07 -4.73
C LYS A 113 -5.16 -36.85 -4.14
N THR A 114 -5.53 -37.58 -3.08
CA THR A 114 -6.90 -37.58 -2.53
C THR A 114 -6.97 -37.18 -1.05
N LEU A 115 -5.83 -36.98 -0.38
CA LEU A 115 -5.78 -36.63 1.04
C LEU A 115 -5.03 -35.31 1.25
N PHE A 116 -5.68 -34.39 1.95
CA PHE A 116 -5.11 -33.14 2.39
C PHE A 116 -4.29 -33.30 3.67
N ASP A 117 -4.67 -34.24 4.54
CA ASP A 117 -4.17 -34.46 5.90
C ASP A 117 -4.55 -33.32 6.86
N SER A 118 -5.86 -33.04 6.93
CA SER A 118 -6.42 -31.87 7.61
C SER A 118 -6.08 -31.77 9.10
N ASN A 119 -6.02 -32.90 9.80
CA ASN A 119 -5.91 -32.94 11.26
C ASN A 119 -4.47 -32.97 11.77
N SER A 120 -3.51 -33.26 10.90
CA SER A 120 -2.11 -33.31 11.27
C SER A 120 -1.52 -31.90 11.38
N PRO A 121 -0.53 -31.70 12.28
CA PRO A 121 0.30 -30.50 12.26
C PRO A 121 0.94 -30.28 10.89
N ILE A 122 1.10 -29.01 10.50
CA ILE A 122 1.84 -28.64 9.29
C ILE A 122 3.28 -28.29 9.62
N THR A 123 4.20 -28.71 8.74
CA THR A 123 5.63 -28.43 8.90
C THR A 123 5.99 -27.01 8.46
N ARG A 124 7.10 -26.47 9.00
CA ARG A 124 7.66 -25.18 8.59
C ARG A 124 7.98 -25.13 7.11
N GLY A 125 8.45 -26.22 6.51
CA GLY A 125 8.74 -26.28 5.08
C GLY A 125 7.50 -26.19 4.19
N GLU A 126 6.42 -26.86 4.58
CA GLU A 126 5.16 -26.77 3.85
C GLU A 126 4.55 -25.37 3.92
N ILE A 127 4.60 -24.74 5.10
CA ILE A 127 4.22 -23.34 5.26
C ILE A 127 5.10 -22.42 4.41
N ALA A 128 6.41 -22.65 4.35
CA ALA A 128 7.29 -21.83 3.50
C ALA A 128 6.83 -21.85 2.04
N VAL A 129 6.45 -23.02 1.51
CA VAL A 129 5.92 -23.14 0.15
C VAL A 129 4.59 -22.40 -0.01
N TRP A 130 3.67 -22.53 0.96
CA TRP A 130 2.38 -21.85 0.88
C TRP A 130 2.53 -20.33 0.94
N ILE A 131 3.40 -19.85 1.82
CA ILE A 131 3.69 -18.43 1.96
C ILE A 131 4.36 -17.89 0.70
N GLN A 132 5.40 -18.56 0.18
CA GLN A 132 6.07 -18.14 -1.05
C GLN A 132 5.07 -18.01 -2.19
N LYS A 133 4.24 -19.02 -2.41
CA LYS A 133 3.27 -19.03 -3.52
C LYS A 133 2.11 -18.06 -3.30
N GLY A 134 1.62 -17.98 -2.06
CA GLY A 134 0.47 -17.15 -1.72
C GLY A 134 0.76 -15.66 -1.84
N PHE A 135 1.99 -15.25 -1.52
CA PHE A 135 2.42 -13.85 -1.54
C PHE A 135 3.40 -13.55 -2.70
N ASP A 136 3.60 -14.48 -3.64
CA ASP A 136 4.60 -14.40 -4.73
C ASP A 136 5.99 -13.92 -4.27
N LEU A 137 6.45 -14.44 -3.13
CA LEU A 137 7.74 -14.03 -2.57
C LEU A 137 8.88 -14.54 -3.44
N ARG A 138 9.83 -13.64 -3.73
CA ARG A 138 11.03 -13.91 -4.51
C ARG A 138 12.26 -13.46 -3.74
N GLY A 139 13.39 -14.08 -4.01
CA GLY A 139 14.65 -13.70 -3.39
C GLY A 139 15.52 -14.92 -3.17
N GLU A 140 16.83 -14.67 -3.24
CA GLU A 140 17.86 -15.64 -2.94
C GLU A 140 18.72 -15.13 -1.78
N THR A 141 19.31 -16.05 -1.02
CA THR A 141 20.23 -15.72 0.06
C THR A 141 21.44 -16.61 -0.01
N ALA A 142 22.60 -16.06 0.36
CA ALA A 142 23.85 -16.81 0.52
C ALA A 142 23.80 -17.78 1.71
N THR A 143 22.82 -17.63 2.60
CA THR A 143 22.63 -18.53 3.75
C THR A 143 22.15 -19.90 3.26
N ILE A 144 22.98 -20.93 3.48
CA ILE A 144 22.68 -22.32 3.12
C ILE A 144 22.34 -23.09 4.40
N PHE A 145 21.10 -23.57 4.49
CA PHE A 145 20.68 -24.48 5.56
C PHE A 145 20.89 -25.92 5.14
N LYS A 146 21.51 -26.73 6.00
CA LYS A 146 21.87 -28.14 5.70
C LYS A 146 20.65 -29.05 5.60
N ASP A 147 19.59 -28.72 6.33
CA ASP A 147 18.37 -29.51 6.40
C ASP A 147 17.35 -29.17 5.31
N VAL A 148 17.63 -28.25 4.39
CA VAL A 148 16.69 -27.82 3.35
C VAL A 148 16.97 -28.54 2.03
N PRO A 149 16.11 -29.48 1.59
CA PRO A 149 16.29 -30.15 0.30
C PRO A 149 15.88 -29.24 -0.87
N LYS A 150 16.32 -29.62 -2.08
CA LYS A 150 16.17 -28.81 -3.31
C LYS A 150 14.74 -28.34 -3.59
N ASN A 151 13.73 -29.16 -3.28
CA ASN A 151 12.33 -28.83 -3.53
C ASN A 151 11.76 -27.76 -2.58
N TYR A 152 12.39 -27.51 -1.42
CA TYR A 152 12.03 -26.44 -0.50
C TYR A 152 12.96 -25.23 -0.59
N LEU A 153 14.11 -25.37 -1.27
CA LEU A 153 15.17 -24.37 -1.30
C LEU A 153 14.66 -22.98 -1.73
N SER A 154 13.95 -22.90 -2.86
CA SER A 154 13.42 -21.64 -3.38
C SER A 154 12.46 -20.96 -2.39
N ALA A 155 11.58 -21.73 -1.76
CA ALA A 155 10.65 -21.19 -0.77
C ALA A 155 11.37 -20.65 0.47
N VAL A 156 12.30 -21.44 1.02
CA VAL A 156 13.07 -21.03 2.20
C VAL A 156 13.91 -19.79 1.90
N GLN A 157 14.59 -19.75 0.76
CA GLN A 157 15.38 -18.59 0.38
C GLN A 157 14.53 -17.34 0.22
N ALA A 158 13.37 -17.44 -0.43
CA ALA A 158 12.45 -16.31 -0.57
C ALA A 158 11.98 -15.78 0.79
N LEU A 159 11.55 -16.65 1.71
CA LEU A 159 11.11 -16.22 3.04
C LEU A 159 12.23 -15.59 3.87
N VAL A 160 13.46 -16.08 3.74
CA VAL A 160 14.62 -15.54 4.48
C VAL A 160 15.07 -14.21 3.87
N ALA A 161 15.14 -14.11 2.55
CA ALA A 161 15.51 -12.89 1.84
C ALA A 161 14.54 -11.74 2.11
N ASN A 162 13.25 -12.05 2.29
CA ASN A 162 12.23 -11.06 2.63
C ASN A 162 12.10 -10.83 4.16
N GLY A 163 12.85 -11.53 5.00
CA GLY A 163 12.79 -11.34 6.46
C GLY A 163 11.53 -11.93 7.13
N VAL A 164 10.68 -12.64 6.38
CA VAL A 164 9.55 -13.44 6.89
C VAL A 164 10.03 -14.48 7.89
N ALA A 165 11.07 -15.23 7.52
CA ALA A 165 11.56 -16.36 8.31
C ALA A 165 13.05 -16.24 8.62
N LYS A 166 13.43 -16.89 9.73
CA LYS A 166 14.82 -17.15 10.09
C LYS A 166 14.99 -18.64 10.41
N GLY A 167 16.23 -19.12 10.30
CA GLY A 167 16.58 -20.47 10.74
C GLY A 167 16.35 -20.67 12.23
N MET A 168 16.10 -21.92 12.63
CA MET A 168 16.08 -22.30 14.06
C MET A 168 17.48 -22.32 14.66
N SER A 169 18.51 -22.47 13.81
CA SER A 169 19.92 -22.29 14.15
C SER A 169 20.66 -21.70 12.95
N ALA A 170 21.96 -21.44 13.08
CA ALA A 170 22.80 -20.96 11.98
C ALA A 170 22.80 -21.92 10.78
N GLU A 171 22.70 -23.23 11.02
CA GLU A 171 22.81 -24.26 9.98
C GLU A 171 21.49 -24.96 9.63
N ASN A 172 20.43 -24.77 10.42
CA ASN A 172 19.15 -25.48 10.22
C ASN A 172 17.94 -24.53 10.17
N PHE A 173 17.12 -24.70 9.15
CA PHE A 173 15.83 -24.01 9.00
C PHE A 173 14.73 -24.64 9.87
N GLY A 174 14.87 -25.93 10.17
CA GLY A 174 13.85 -26.76 10.79
C GLY A 174 12.78 -27.20 9.81
N ILE A 175 13.16 -27.62 8.59
CA ILE A 175 12.21 -27.82 7.48
C ILE A 175 11.07 -28.81 7.83
N ASN A 176 11.40 -29.85 8.60
CA ASN A 176 10.48 -30.91 9.01
C ASN A 176 9.84 -30.67 10.37
N ALA A 177 10.22 -29.61 11.08
CA ALA A 177 9.62 -29.29 12.37
C ALA A 177 8.21 -28.74 12.16
N ASN A 178 7.28 -29.15 13.02
CA ASN A 178 5.94 -28.56 13.05
C ASN A 178 6.03 -27.10 13.51
N ILE A 179 5.24 -26.24 12.90
CA ILE A 179 5.22 -24.82 13.26
C ILE A 179 4.14 -24.56 14.31
N THR A 180 4.47 -23.73 15.30
CA THR A 180 3.48 -23.24 16.26
C THR A 180 2.56 -22.22 15.60
N ARG A 181 1.33 -22.11 16.10
CA ARG A 181 0.35 -21.13 15.62
C ARG A 181 0.85 -19.70 15.79
N GLY A 182 1.61 -19.40 16.84
CA GLY A 182 2.21 -18.08 17.07
C GLY A 182 3.30 -17.75 16.04
N ASP A 183 4.22 -18.68 15.77
CA ASP A 183 5.27 -18.44 14.77
C ASP A 183 4.70 -18.38 13.35
N PHE A 184 3.66 -19.17 13.06
CA PHE A 184 2.93 -19.05 11.81
C PHE A 184 2.20 -17.71 11.68
N ALA A 185 1.66 -17.17 12.79
CA ALA A 185 1.07 -15.85 12.79
C ALA A 185 2.10 -14.76 12.45
N ILE A 186 3.32 -14.86 12.99
CA ILE A 186 4.43 -13.99 12.59
C ILE A 186 4.72 -14.14 11.09
N PHE A 187 4.76 -15.36 10.56
CA PHE A 187 5.03 -15.57 9.13
C PHE A 187 3.93 -14.94 8.27
N LEU A 188 2.65 -15.14 8.58
CA LEU A 188 1.55 -14.54 7.84
C LEU A 188 1.54 -13.02 7.96
N HIS A 189 1.71 -12.49 9.17
CA HIS A 189 1.76 -11.06 9.42
C HIS A 189 2.92 -10.44 8.65
N LYS A 190 4.13 -11.01 8.77
CA LYS A 190 5.27 -10.56 7.99
C LYS A 190 5.11 -10.79 6.51
N SER A 191 4.44 -11.81 6.02
CA SER A 191 4.28 -11.96 4.55
C SER A 191 3.26 -10.97 3.99
N ALA A 192 2.22 -10.67 4.76
CA ALA A 192 1.22 -9.67 4.41
C ALA A 192 1.72 -8.24 4.65
N ASN A 193 2.59 -8.05 5.64
CA ASN A 193 3.29 -6.81 5.96
C ASN A 193 4.70 -6.74 5.37
N ASP A 194 5.14 -7.73 4.60
CA ASP A 194 6.14 -7.71 3.51
C ASP A 194 5.38 -7.46 2.19
N GLY A 195 4.08 -7.17 2.31
CA GLY A 195 3.56 -5.88 1.88
C GLY A 195 4.13 -4.66 2.64
N VAL A 196 5.32 -4.70 3.25
CA VAL A 196 6.33 -3.69 2.94
C VAL A 196 6.55 -3.92 1.47
N VAL A 197 5.59 -3.45 0.68
CA VAL A 197 5.76 -2.79 -0.57
C VAL A 197 7.18 -2.99 -1.05
N THR A 198 7.47 -4.19 -1.55
CA THR A 198 8.40 -4.37 -2.63
C THR A 198 7.54 -4.40 -3.90
N ALA A 199 6.57 -3.50 -4.06
CA ALA A 199 6.97 -2.33 -4.81
C ALA A 199 8.19 -1.66 -4.20
N ASN A 200 9.39 -2.08 -4.61
CA ASN A 200 10.52 -1.20 -4.35
C ASN A 200 10.19 0.03 -5.20
N ILE A 201 9.66 1.08 -4.55
CA ILE A 201 9.21 2.26 -5.25
C ILE A 201 10.48 2.91 -5.73
N LEU A 202 10.80 2.64 -6.99
CA LEU A 202 12.05 3.07 -7.60
C LEU A 202 12.07 4.59 -7.69
N SER A 203 10.91 5.19 -7.98
CA SER A 203 10.73 6.63 -8.05
C SER A 203 9.27 7.03 -7.99
N ILE A 204 8.99 8.19 -7.42
CA ILE A 204 7.75 8.95 -7.65
C ILE A 204 8.15 10.28 -8.30
N GLN A 205 7.43 10.66 -9.35
CA GLN A 205 7.65 11.92 -10.04
C GLN A 205 6.30 12.57 -10.33
N SER A 206 6.23 13.88 -10.13
CA SER A 206 5.11 14.67 -10.63
C SER A 206 5.20 14.76 -12.15
N VAL A 207 4.08 14.52 -12.83
CA VAL A 207 3.92 14.77 -14.26
C VAL A 207 3.33 16.15 -14.48
N ASN A 208 2.34 16.51 -13.67
CA ASN A 208 1.67 17.80 -13.64
C ASN A 208 1.00 18.01 -12.26
N SER A 209 0.29 19.13 -12.08
CA SER A 209 -0.30 19.51 -10.79
C SER A 209 -1.31 18.51 -10.20
N THR A 210 -1.83 17.56 -10.99
CA THR A 210 -2.81 16.56 -10.54
C THR A 210 -2.42 15.13 -10.92
N THR A 211 -1.24 14.91 -11.48
CA THR A 211 -0.81 13.58 -11.97
C THR A 211 0.57 13.23 -11.47
N LEU A 212 0.71 12.01 -10.94
CA LEU A 212 1.99 11.41 -10.56
C LEU A 212 2.26 10.17 -11.39
N LYS A 213 3.55 9.91 -11.64
CA LYS A 213 4.04 8.62 -12.11
C LYS A 213 4.90 7.99 -11.04
N MET A 214 4.55 6.75 -10.68
CA MET A 214 5.28 5.93 -9.74
C MET A 214 5.84 4.72 -10.47
N LYS A 215 7.14 4.46 -10.31
CA LYS A 215 7.78 3.22 -10.77
C LYS A 215 7.91 2.25 -9.63
N ILE A 216 7.53 1.02 -9.90
CA ILE A 216 7.43 -0.05 -8.91
C ILE A 216 8.18 -1.25 -9.46
N LYS A 217 9.18 -1.74 -8.72
CA LYS A 217 9.79 -3.05 -9.00
C LYS A 217 8.91 -4.16 -8.43
N GLY A 218 8.61 -5.18 -9.22
CA GLY A 218 7.76 -6.30 -8.83
C GLY A 218 6.37 -6.24 -9.46
N SER A 219 5.43 -7.01 -8.90
CA SER A 219 4.05 -7.12 -9.38
C SER A 219 3.09 -6.49 -8.39
N VAL A 220 2.13 -5.71 -8.87
CA VAL A 220 1.02 -5.17 -8.08
C VAL A 220 -0.28 -5.46 -8.81
N THR A 221 -1.21 -6.15 -8.17
CA THR A 221 -2.59 -6.33 -8.64
C THR A 221 -3.54 -5.49 -7.81
N ASP A 222 -4.71 -5.15 -8.36
CA ASP A 222 -5.83 -4.55 -7.63
C ASP A 222 -5.46 -3.24 -6.91
N LEU A 223 -5.08 -2.22 -7.69
CA LEU A 223 -4.78 -0.88 -7.19
C LEU A 223 -6.05 -0.04 -7.07
N ASN A 224 -6.23 0.61 -5.93
CA ASN A 224 -7.28 1.59 -5.68
C ASN A 224 -6.69 2.90 -5.16
N ALA A 225 -7.43 3.99 -5.29
CA ALA A 225 -7.03 5.29 -4.74
C ALA A 225 -6.69 5.25 -3.24
N THR A 226 -7.47 4.49 -2.47
CA THR A 226 -7.28 4.30 -1.02
C THR A 226 -6.02 3.52 -0.65
N ASP A 227 -5.35 2.91 -1.63
CA ASP A 227 -4.09 2.22 -1.39
C ASP A 227 -2.93 3.19 -1.20
N PHE A 228 -3.11 4.50 -1.39
CA PHE A 228 -2.04 5.48 -1.30
C PHE A 228 -2.37 6.53 -0.25
N LEU A 229 -1.47 6.72 0.71
CA LEU A 229 -1.56 7.81 1.67
C LEU A 229 -0.31 8.67 1.62
N PHE A 230 -0.47 9.92 1.19
CA PHE A 230 0.58 10.92 1.24
C PHE A 230 0.40 11.82 2.48
N ASP A 231 1.49 12.44 2.92
CA ASP A 231 1.39 13.57 3.86
C ASP A 231 0.92 14.86 3.16
N ASN A 232 0.82 15.94 3.95
CA ASN A 232 0.49 17.27 3.47
C ASN A 232 -0.84 17.36 2.70
N GLY A 233 -1.79 16.47 3.04
CA GLY A 233 -3.16 16.50 2.53
C GLY A 233 -3.32 16.14 1.05
N LEU A 234 -2.31 15.52 0.43
CA LEU A 234 -2.41 15.08 -0.97
C LEU A 234 -3.28 13.83 -1.07
N GLU A 235 -4.43 13.97 -1.72
CA GLU A 235 -5.39 12.88 -1.91
C GLU A 235 -5.16 12.22 -3.27
N VAL A 236 -5.17 10.89 -3.31
CA VAL A 236 -5.24 10.14 -4.56
C VAL A 236 -6.71 9.91 -4.90
N LYS A 237 -7.10 10.22 -6.14
CA LYS A 237 -8.45 10.07 -6.68
C LYS A 237 -8.58 8.83 -7.55
N GLU A 238 -7.55 8.51 -8.31
CA GLU A 238 -7.50 7.34 -9.20
C GLU A 238 -6.08 6.77 -9.27
N ALA A 239 -5.97 5.46 -9.50
CA ALA A 239 -4.70 4.77 -9.71
C ALA A 239 -4.84 3.79 -10.89
N LYS A 240 -3.89 3.84 -11.83
CA LYS A 240 -3.92 2.99 -13.03
C LYS A 240 -2.52 2.50 -13.38
N VAL A 241 -2.38 1.20 -13.65
CA VAL A 241 -1.15 0.64 -14.22
C VAL A 241 -1.09 1.01 -15.71
N THR A 242 -0.04 1.70 -16.14
CA THR A 242 0.11 2.22 -17.51
C THR A 242 1.19 1.49 -18.32
N ASP A 243 2.12 0.81 -17.64
CA ASP A 243 3.11 -0.07 -18.26
C ASP A 243 3.43 -1.22 -17.29
N SER A 244 3.56 -2.44 -17.81
CA SER A 244 3.81 -3.65 -17.04
C SER A 244 4.81 -4.53 -17.77
N THR A 245 6.05 -4.50 -17.30
CA THR A 245 7.07 -5.48 -17.69
C THR A 245 7.16 -6.57 -16.62
N LEU A 246 7.79 -7.71 -16.93
CA LEU A 246 7.94 -8.83 -15.99
C LEU A 246 8.73 -8.47 -14.70
N THR A 247 9.37 -7.30 -14.66
CA THR A 247 10.29 -6.87 -13.58
C THR A 247 9.94 -5.51 -12.97
N GLU A 248 9.33 -4.60 -13.73
CA GLU A 248 8.93 -3.25 -13.30
C GLU A 248 7.59 -2.85 -13.90
N LEU A 249 6.79 -2.11 -13.15
CA LEU A 249 5.54 -1.52 -13.61
C LEU A 249 5.49 -0.02 -13.31
N THR A 250 4.77 0.70 -14.16
CA THR A 250 4.48 2.13 -13.99
C THR A 250 3.02 2.30 -13.58
N VAL A 251 2.80 3.03 -12.48
CA VAL A 251 1.49 3.44 -12.01
C VAL A 251 1.33 4.93 -12.24
N GLU A 252 0.24 5.31 -12.89
CA GLU A 252 -0.24 6.69 -12.97
C GLU A 252 -1.27 6.93 -11.86
N LEU A 253 -1.08 7.99 -11.08
CA LEU A 253 -2.01 8.40 -10.03
C LEU A 253 -2.59 9.75 -10.40
N LYS A 254 -3.93 9.89 -10.34
CA LYS A 254 -4.57 11.20 -10.30
C LYS A 254 -4.73 11.64 -8.85
N THR A 255 -4.41 12.89 -8.56
CA THR A 255 -4.40 13.44 -7.20
C THR A 255 -5.24 14.69 -7.07
N SER A 256 -5.42 15.18 -5.83
CA SER A 256 -5.71 16.60 -5.58
C SER A 256 -4.55 17.49 -6.06
N ILE A 257 -4.78 18.79 -6.13
CA ILE A 257 -3.79 19.76 -6.62
C ILE A 257 -2.54 19.72 -5.73
N GLN A 258 -1.39 19.48 -6.35
CA GLN A 258 -0.08 19.47 -5.73
C GLN A 258 0.42 20.92 -5.56
N GLN A 259 0.77 21.28 -4.32
CA GLN A 259 1.21 22.64 -3.98
C GLN A 259 2.70 22.83 -4.31
N GLU A 260 3.02 23.97 -4.90
CA GLU A 260 4.40 24.34 -5.25
C GLU A 260 5.30 24.41 -4.01
N GLY A 261 6.57 23.99 -4.15
CA GLY A 261 7.54 23.97 -3.06
C GLY A 261 7.24 22.94 -1.96
N THR A 262 6.11 22.24 -2.04
CA THR A 262 5.72 21.24 -1.04
C THR A 262 6.38 19.90 -1.36
N LYS A 263 6.98 19.30 -0.33
CA LYS A 263 7.49 17.93 -0.38
C LYS A 263 6.38 16.98 0.04
N TYR A 264 5.97 16.09 -0.84
CA TYR A 264 5.01 15.03 -0.53
C TYR A 264 5.75 13.72 -0.33
N THR A 265 5.48 13.07 0.79
CA THR A 265 6.04 11.76 1.14
C THR A 265 4.90 10.75 1.18
N LEU A 266 5.08 9.63 0.46
CA LEU A 266 4.16 8.50 0.58
C LEU A 266 4.38 7.86 1.96
N LYS A 267 3.37 7.91 2.82
CA LYS A 267 3.39 7.34 4.17
C LYS A 267 3.01 5.88 4.15
N THR A 268 1.92 5.56 3.47
CA THR A 268 1.46 4.18 3.36
C THR A 268 1.14 3.81 1.92
N PHE A 269 1.41 2.56 1.56
CA PHE A 269 0.92 1.94 0.34
C PHE A 269 0.28 0.58 0.63
N LYS A 270 -0.92 0.36 0.09
CA LYS A 270 -1.81 -0.76 0.42
C LYS A 270 -2.06 -0.92 1.92
N GLY A 271 -2.13 0.21 2.64
CA GLY A 271 -2.36 0.24 4.09
C GLY A 271 -1.14 -0.15 4.93
N LEU A 272 0.05 -0.15 4.35
CA LEU A 272 1.31 -0.57 5.00
C LEU A 272 2.32 0.57 4.94
N ASP A 273 3.07 0.77 6.03
CA ASP A 273 4.04 1.87 6.14
C ASP A 273 5.16 1.71 5.11
N VAL A 274 5.46 2.78 4.39
CA VAL A 274 6.58 2.84 3.45
C VAL A 274 7.86 3.12 4.23
N THR A 275 8.80 2.17 4.23
CA THR A 275 10.11 2.34 4.87
C THR A 275 11.11 2.99 3.90
N GLY A 276 11.71 4.12 4.31
CA GLY A 276 12.58 4.95 3.46
C GLY A 276 11.93 6.27 3.01
N VAL A 277 12.71 7.16 2.39
CA VAL A 277 12.19 8.46 1.91
C VAL A 277 11.73 8.31 0.45
N VAL A 278 10.47 7.91 0.27
CA VAL A 278 9.82 7.92 -1.04
C VAL A 278 9.01 9.22 -1.15
N SER A 279 9.63 10.24 -1.73
CA SER A 279 9.04 11.57 -1.82
C SER A 279 9.33 12.23 -3.15
N PHE A 280 8.45 13.13 -3.55
CA PHE A 280 8.72 14.10 -4.59
C PHE A 280 8.49 15.51 -4.04
N THR A 281 9.23 16.47 -4.58
CA THR A 281 9.00 17.88 -4.34
C THR A 281 8.54 18.45 -5.65
N ILE A 282 7.42 19.17 -5.65
CA ILE A 282 7.14 20.08 -6.75
C ILE A 282 8.25 21.12 -6.69
N PRO A 283 9.16 21.18 -7.68
CA PRO A 283 10.17 22.21 -7.67
C PRO A 283 9.43 23.53 -7.50
N ALA A 284 9.74 24.26 -6.43
CA ALA A 284 9.53 25.70 -6.49
C ALA A 284 10.22 26.11 -7.78
N GLY A 285 9.47 26.71 -8.70
CA GLY A 285 9.95 27.06 -10.02
C GLY A 285 11.37 27.58 -9.86
N ASN A 286 12.31 27.02 -10.64
CA ASN A 286 13.72 27.36 -10.53
C ASN A 286 13.92 28.79 -11.08
N GLY A 287 13.33 29.77 -10.39
CA GLY A 287 13.83 31.12 -10.34
C GLY A 287 15.18 31.01 -9.66
N ASN A 288 16.22 31.18 -10.46
CA ASN A 288 17.50 31.51 -9.90
C ASN A 288 17.34 32.87 -9.21
N GLY A 289 17.03 32.83 -7.92
CA GLY A 289 16.96 33.98 -7.02
C GLY A 289 15.56 34.56 -6.80
N SER A 290 15.07 34.34 -5.58
CA SER A 290 14.17 35.24 -4.85
C SER A 290 12.68 35.25 -5.25
N ALA A 291 11.85 35.31 -4.22
CA ALA A 291 10.39 35.31 -4.25
C ALA A 291 9.78 36.40 -5.16
N THR A 292 8.53 36.14 -5.57
CA THR A 292 7.50 37.06 -6.11
C THR A 292 7.47 37.33 -7.63
N GLY A 293 7.46 36.31 -8.51
CA GLY A 293 7.12 36.56 -9.92
C GLY A 293 6.82 35.33 -10.80
N PRO A 294 6.24 35.54 -12.00
CA PRO A 294 5.81 34.49 -12.92
C PRO A 294 6.97 33.63 -13.46
N ALA A 295 6.70 32.36 -13.77
CA ALA A 295 7.66 31.41 -14.34
C ALA A 295 8.07 31.80 -15.76
N VAL A 296 9.35 32.05 -16.00
CA VAL A 296 9.84 32.53 -17.32
C VAL A 296 10.01 31.36 -18.30
N ILE A 297 9.23 31.37 -19.37
CA ILE A 297 9.24 30.39 -20.47
C ILE A 297 9.78 31.04 -21.74
N ARG A 298 10.74 30.39 -22.40
CA ARG A 298 11.19 30.83 -23.72
C ARG A 298 10.08 30.59 -24.74
N SER A 299 9.80 31.58 -25.59
CA SER A 299 8.75 31.49 -26.63
C SER A 299 8.81 30.23 -27.50
N VAL A 300 10.01 29.80 -27.90
CA VAL A 300 10.23 28.55 -28.67
C VAL A 300 9.72 27.29 -27.95
N ASN A 301 9.57 27.35 -26.62
CA ASN A 301 9.11 26.25 -25.79
C ASN A 301 7.66 26.40 -25.34
N PHE A 302 6.98 27.49 -25.66
CA PHE A 302 5.61 27.73 -25.23
C PHE A 302 4.61 26.92 -26.04
N SER A 303 4.76 26.87 -27.37
CA SER A 303 3.75 26.28 -28.25
C SER A 303 3.78 24.74 -28.28
N GLY A 304 2.59 24.14 -28.31
CA GLY A 304 2.37 22.70 -28.51
C GLY A 304 1.81 22.37 -29.90
N THR A 305 1.19 21.20 -30.04
CA THR A 305 0.44 20.81 -31.26
C THR A 305 -1.04 20.61 -30.94
N THR A 306 -1.91 20.58 -31.95
CA THR A 306 -3.36 20.36 -31.75
C THR A 306 -3.65 19.01 -31.07
N GLU A 307 -2.85 17.98 -31.35
CA GLU A 307 -2.98 16.66 -30.72
C GLU A 307 -2.37 16.60 -29.31
N ASN A 308 -1.40 17.49 -29.02
CA ASN A 308 -0.69 17.52 -27.76
C ASN A 308 -0.40 18.97 -27.34
N PRO A 309 -1.42 19.69 -26.83
CA PRO A 309 -1.24 21.05 -26.34
C PRO A 309 -0.33 21.06 -25.10
N LYS A 310 0.50 22.09 -24.96
CA LYS A 310 1.38 22.22 -23.78
C LYS A 310 0.61 22.81 -22.61
N VAL A 311 0.70 22.20 -21.44
CA VAL A 311 0.04 22.69 -20.23
C VAL A 311 1.07 23.26 -19.26
N PHE A 312 0.91 24.52 -18.89
CA PHE A 312 1.70 25.23 -17.90
C PHE A 312 0.84 25.47 -16.65
N TYR A 313 1.44 25.30 -15.47
CA TYR A 313 0.74 25.50 -14.20
C TYR A 313 1.35 26.66 -13.43
N GLY A 314 0.49 27.56 -12.92
CA GLY A 314 0.89 28.82 -12.32
C GLY A 314 1.11 29.93 -13.35
N ASP A 315 1.51 31.10 -12.85
CA ASP A 315 1.75 32.28 -13.68
C ASP A 315 2.98 32.08 -14.57
N VAL A 316 2.88 32.45 -15.84
CA VAL A 316 3.92 32.26 -16.84
C VAL A 316 4.28 33.58 -17.48
N ARG A 317 5.58 33.88 -17.59
CA ARG A 317 6.09 34.99 -18.40
C ARG A 317 6.77 34.47 -19.67
N VAL A 318 6.38 34.99 -20.83
CA VAL A 318 6.98 34.64 -22.13
C VAL A 318 7.56 35.90 -22.77
N ASP A 319 8.84 35.84 -23.14
CA ASP A 319 9.43 36.86 -24.02
C ASP A 319 9.05 36.56 -25.47
N VAL A 320 8.22 37.43 -26.04
CA VAL A 320 7.67 37.33 -27.40
C VAL A 320 8.36 38.27 -28.38
N THR A 321 9.55 38.78 -28.05
CA THR A 321 10.34 39.62 -28.96
C THR A 321 10.69 38.85 -30.25
N GLY A 322 10.20 39.34 -31.39
CA GLY A 322 10.38 38.68 -32.68
C GLY A 322 9.55 37.41 -32.90
N VAL A 323 8.53 37.17 -32.06
CA VAL A 323 7.62 36.02 -32.14
C VAL A 323 6.24 36.50 -32.60
N ASN A 324 5.73 35.91 -33.67
CA ASN A 324 4.43 36.32 -34.24
C ASN A 324 3.24 35.53 -33.69
N ASN A 325 3.46 34.28 -33.24
CA ASN A 325 2.39 33.41 -32.75
C ASN A 325 2.85 32.49 -31.62
N LEU A 326 1.95 32.28 -30.65
CA LEU A 326 2.01 31.24 -29.64
C LEU A 326 0.80 30.33 -29.81
N GLU A 327 1.00 29.00 -29.87
CA GLU A 327 -0.04 28.08 -30.31
C GLU A 327 -0.22 26.85 -29.42
N ASN A 328 -1.45 26.36 -29.32
CA ASN A 328 -1.81 25.07 -28.71
C ASN A 328 -1.21 24.90 -27.30
N ALA A 329 -1.59 25.79 -26.39
CA ALA A 329 -1.12 25.77 -25.01
C ALA A 329 -2.24 26.08 -24.02
N GLU A 330 -2.07 25.66 -22.78
CA GLU A 330 -2.98 25.93 -21.69
C GLU A 330 -2.18 26.43 -20.50
N VAL A 331 -2.53 27.60 -19.97
CA VAL A 331 -1.90 28.22 -18.81
C VAL A 331 -2.91 28.22 -17.66
N LYS A 332 -2.61 27.46 -16.60
CA LYS A 332 -3.40 27.35 -15.38
C LYS A 332 -2.95 28.42 -14.36
N GLY A 333 -3.00 29.69 -14.78
CA GLY A 333 -2.51 30.88 -14.08
C GLY A 333 -2.53 32.12 -15.01
N ASP A 334 -1.89 33.22 -14.61
CA ASP A 334 -1.75 34.42 -15.44
C ASP A 334 -0.65 34.25 -16.51
N LEU A 335 -0.86 34.82 -17.70
CA LEU A 335 0.10 34.81 -18.80
C LEU A 335 0.65 36.22 -19.04
N TYR A 336 1.91 36.45 -18.67
CA TYR A 336 2.64 37.69 -18.89
C TYR A 336 3.41 37.61 -20.21
N LEU A 337 3.16 38.53 -21.14
CA LEU A 337 3.85 38.59 -22.43
C LEU A 337 4.73 39.84 -22.45
N LYS A 338 6.03 39.64 -22.59
CA LYS A 338 7.02 40.72 -22.63
C LYS A 338 7.58 40.86 -24.04
N GLY A 339 7.59 42.07 -24.59
CA GLY A 339 8.11 42.34 -25.93
C GLY A 339 7.04 42.84 -26.91
N ASN A 340 7.02 42.32 -28.13
CA ASN A 340 6.12 42.79 -29.19
C ASN A 340 4.63 42.74 -28.77
N THR A 341 3.91 43.84 -28.99
CA THR A 341 2.48 43.99 -28.63
C THR A 341 1.51 43.30 -29.59
N GLU A 342 2.00 42.71 -30.69
CA GLU A 342 1.16 42.11 -31.76
C GLU A 342 1.26 40.57 -31.84
N VAL A 343 1.71 39.90 -30.78
CA VAL A 343 1.75 38.42 -30.77
C VAL A 343 0.33 37.84 -30.82
N THR A 344 0.09 36.89 -31.73
CA THR A 344 -1.18 36.17 -31.80
C THR A 344 -1.16 34.97 -30.84
N LEU A 345 -2.29 34.69 -30.18
CA LEU A 345 -2.50 33.51 -29.34
C LEU A 345 -3.51 32.58 -30.03
N SER A 346 -3.05 31.46 -30.57
CA SER A 346 -3.90 30.52 -31.33
C SER A 346 -4.12 29.22 -30.57
N HIS A 347 -5.37 28.91 -30.19
CA HIS A 347 -5.66 27.75 -29.31
C HIS A 347 -4.85 27.79 -28.01
N VAL A 348 -4.65 28.99 -27.46
CA VAL A 348 -4.07 29.19 -26.14
C VAL A 348 -5.20 29.49 -25.17
N THR A 349 -5.34 28.67 -24.14
CA THR A 349 -6.27 28.91 -23.03
C THR A 349 -5.50 29.43 -21.83
N VAL A 350 -5.99 30.48 -21.18
CA VAL A 350 -5.41 31.04 -19.96
C VAL A 350 -6.54 31.09 -18.94
N GLU A 351 -6.36 30.45 -17.78
CA GLU A 351 -7.36 30.46 -16.71
C GLU A 351 -7.36 31.77 -15.91
N GLY A 352 -6.20 32.44 -15.83
CA GLY A 352 -6.04 33.78 -15.26
C GLY A 352 -6.07 34.88 -16.32
N ASP A 353 -5.40 36.00 -16.03
CA ASP A 353 -5.31 37.14 -16.93
C ASP A 353 -4.14 37.02 -17.92
N THR A 354 -4.32 37.56 -19.13
CA THR A 354 -3.20 37.76 -20.07
C THR A 354 -2.73 39.21 -19.97
N ILE A 355 -1.50 39.41 -19.52
CA ILE A 355 -0.94 40.71 -19.16
C ILE A 355 0.20 41.04 -20.15
N LEU A 356 0.10 42.16 -20.84
CA LEU A 356 1.17 42.68 -21.68
C LEU A 356 2.10 43.54 -20.82
N GLU A 357 3.39 43.20 -20.80
CA GLU A 357 4.42 43.97 -20.10
C GLU A 357 5.21 44.80 -21.11
N GLU A 358 5.32 46.11 -20.85
CA GLU A 358 6.10 47.06 -21.66
C GLU A 358 7.61 46.80 -21.65
#